data_AF-A0A660YM81-F1
#
_entry.id   AF-A0A660YM81-F1
#
_cell.length_a   1.000
_cell.length_b   1.000
_cell.length_c   1.000
_cell.angle_alpha   90.00
_cell.angle_beta   90.00
_cell.angle_gamma   90.00
#
_symmetry.space_group_name_H-M   'P 1'
#
loop_
_entity.id
_entity.type
_entity.pdbx_description
1 polymer ?
#
loop_
_entity_poly.entity_id
_entity_poly.type
_entity_poly.pdbx_seq_one_letter_code
_entity_poly.pdbx_strand_id
1 'polypeptide(L)'
;MNKIRTKIIVAILALTFIADASFCRDKKYKSFNRYFTFVDTISFDIDSLLIGDISDVIVLGDEKYVIRDPVLMSAFWIDRENKRYKKLSFEKELPGVKNEVLALYKDPHNGFWGVIFKYYLKFDENGTLLSHYRNDKYYVSDKFCVDSLSNLIVYCWQERLEDNYLLYYDLKNNDINIMMELGFSGKYKNAIKRFIGGGLLIDADNYLYAANAVEDKIFKYNLSGKLIKCFKSKYVPFKSLDKDLLPGTEGIFEFFKRTKGRMPNTLLNRIGFISSKYIYAEYIGRKGKYIEVFSKEGDVVNKKSIRVPDGFLITGSYRKYIYFRPFVNHDEKPDEIRNPVLLKYEFTGRLKNR
;
A
#
# COMPACT_ATOMS: atom_id res chain seq x y z
N MET A 1 -14.12 -11.46 -39.32
CA MET A 1 -14.09 -11.14 -37.87
C MET A 1 -13.16 -12.02 -37.04
N ASN A 2 -13.06 -13.34 -37.23
CA ASN A 2 -12.20 -14.21 -36.41
C ASN A 2 -10.68 -13.95 -36.54
N LYS A 3 -10.17 -13.59 -37.73
CA LYS A 3 -8.73 -13.34 -37.94
C LYS A 3 -8.17 -12.12 -37.19
N ILE A 4 -9.00 -11.13 -36.83
CA ILE A 4 -8.55 -9.93 -36.10
C ILE A 4 -8.44 -10.24 -34.60
N ARG A 5 -9.42 -10.97 -34.03
CA ARG A 5 -9.37 -11.42 -32.63
C ARG A 5 -8.16 -12.32 -32.35
N THR A 6 -7.82 -13.24 -33.27
CA THR A 6 -6.63 -14.09 -33.11
C THR A 6 -5.34 -13.28 -33.15
N LYS A 7 -5.24 -12.25 -34.00
CA LYS A 7 -4.04 -11.38 -34.06
C LYS A 7 -3.85 -10.54 -32.81
N ILE A 8 -4.94 -10.02 -32.23
CA ILE A 8 -4.89 -9.24 -30.98
C ILE A 8 -4.48 -10.14 -29.80
N ILE A 9 -5.04 -11.35 -29.69
CA ILE A 9 -4.67 -12.30 -28.62
C ILE A 9 -3.19 -12.70 -28.74
N VAL A 10 -2.69 -12.97 -29.95
CA VAL A 10 -1.28 -13.30 -30.18
C VAL A 10 -0.36 -12.10 -29.88
N ALA A 11 -0.77 -10.88 -30.21
CA ALA A 11 -0.01 -9.67 -29.88
C ALA A 11 0.03 -9.40 -28.36
N ILE A 12 -1.08 -9.61 -27.65
CA ILE A 12 -1.13 -9.49 -26.18
C ILE A 12 -0.23 -10.55 -25.54
N LEU A 13 -0.33 -11.82 -25.98
CA LEU A 13 0.52 -12.91 -25.49
C LEU A 13 2.01 -12.64 -25.76
N ALA A 14 2.35 -12.14 -26.95
CA ALA A 14 3.72 -11.76 -27.30
C ALA A 14 4.24 -10.59 -26.46
N LEU A 15 3.42 -9.55 -26.22
CA LEU A 15 3.78 -8.43 -25.36
C LEU A 15 3.94 -8.85 -23.90
N THR A 16 3.10 -9.75 -23.37
CA THR A 16 3.26 -10.31 -22.02
C THR A 16 4.53 -11.15 -21.90
N PHE A 17 4.86 -11.97 -22.91
CA PHE A 17 6.11 -12.74 -22.93
C PHE A 17 7.35 -11.84 -23.03
N ILE A 18 7.27 -10.74 -23.80
CA ILE A 18 8.38 -9.78 -23.93
C ILE A 18 8.53 -8.95 -22.65
N ALA A 19 7.44 -8.55 -22.00
CA ALA A 19 7.48 -7.82 -20.73
C ALA A 19 8.05 -8.69 -19.60
N ASP A 20 7.61 -9.96 -19.46
CA ASP A 20 8.17 -10.88 -18.47
C ASP A 20 9.64 -11.23 -18.82
N ALA A 21 9.95 -11.53 -20.08
CA ALA A 21 11.32 -11.86 -20.49
C ALA A 21 12.30 -10.68 -20.35
N SER A 22 11.87 -9.44 -20.59
CA SER A 22 12.71 -8.25 -20.39
C SER A 22 12.90 -7.93 -18.90
N PHE A 23 11.87 -8.11 -18.08
CA PHE A 23 11.92 -7.92 -16.63
C PHE A 23 12.77 -8.98 -15.93
N CYS A 24 12.60 -10.25 -16.29
CA CYS A 24 13.34 -11.37 -15.73
C CYS A 24 14.82 -11.41 -16.16
N ARG A 25 15.18 -10.79 -17.30
CA ARG A 25 16.57 -10.69 -17.78
C ARG A 25 17.35 -9.51 -17.20
N ASP A 26 16.70 -8.53 -16.58
CA ASP A 26 17.42 -7.43 -15.95
C ASP A 26 18.23 -7.94 -14.75
N LYS A 27 19.56 -7.86 -14.87
CA LYS A 27 20.51 -8.22 -13.81
C LYS A 27 20.18 -7.52 -12.48
N LYS A 28 19.51 -6.35 -12.54
CA LYS A 28 19.07 -5.52 -11.41
C LYS A 28 18.07 -6.21 -10.48
N TYR A 29 17.25 -7.13 -10.99
CA TYR A 29 16.18 -7.81 -10.23
C TYR A 29 16.45 -9.30 -9.98
N LYS A 30 17.68 -9.77 -10.24
CA LYS A 30 18.10 -11.14 -9.89
C LYS A 30 17.87 -11.52 -8.43
N SER A 31 17.93 -10.55 -7.50
CA SER A 31 17.64 -10.82 -6.10
C SER A 31 16.14 -11.01 -5.85
N PHE A 32 15.28 -10.24 -6.50
CA PHE A 32 13.83 -10.38 -6.44
C PHE A 32 13.38 -11.77 -6.91
N ASN A 33 13.84 -12.21 -8.08
CA ASN A 33 13.47 -13.51 -8.68
C ASN A 33 13.97 -14.74 -7.88
N ARG A 34 14.81 -14.55 -6.85
CA ARG A 34 15.16 -15.63 -5.91
C ARG A 34 14.09 -15.89 -4.85
N TYR A 35 13.32 -14.85 -4.52
CA TYR A 35 12.31 -14.90 -3.47
C TYR A 35 10.90 -14.92 -4.05
N PHE A 36 10.71 -14.39 -5.25
CA PHE A 36 9.42 -14.27 -5.90
C PHE A 36 9.39 -15.02 -7.23
N THR A 37 8.31 -15.76 -7.47
CA THR A 37 8.04 -16.45 -8.73
C THR A 37 6.85 -15.80 -9.41
N PHE A 38 7.00 -15.50 -10.69
CA PHE A 38 5.91 -14.99 -11.52
C PHE A 38 4.81 -16.06 -11.65
N VAL A 39 3.55 -15.62 -11.57
CA VAL A 39 2.37 -16.50 -11.60
C VAL A 39 1.51 -16.19 -12.81
N ASP A 40 1.15 -14.92 -13.00
CA ASP A 40 0.14 -14.53 -13.98
C ASP A 40 0.23 -13.04 -14.35
N THR A 41 -0.32 -12.67 -15.50
CA THR A 41 -0.51 -11.27 -15.91
C THR A 41 -1.98 -10.92 -15.98
N ILE A 42 -2.35 -9.84 -15.29
CA ILE A 42 -3.71 -9.31 -15.23
C ILE A 42 -3.75 -7.99 -15.99
N SER A 43 -4.52 -7.94 -17.07
CA SER A 43 -4.83 -6.72 -17.83
C SER A 43 -6.25 -6.22 -17.53
N PHE A 44 -6.43 -4.90 -17.59
CA PHE A 44 -7.72 -4.22 -17.41
C PHE A 44 -8.22 -3.66 -18.75
N ASP A 45 -8.46 -4.56 -19.70
CA ASP A 45 -8.91 -4.25 -21.05
C ASP A 45 -10.44 -4.09 -21.09
N ILE A 46 -10.92 -3.00 -20.50
CA ILE A 46 -12.35 -2.64 -20.43
C ILE A 46 -12.56 -1.31 -21.16
N ASP A 47 -13.56 -1.26 -22.05
CA ASP A 47 -13.88 -0.06 -22.82
C ASP A 47 -14.15 1.13 -21.88
N SER A 48 -13.59 2.29 -22.22
CA SER A 48 -13.69 3.55 -21.47
C SER A 48 -13.05 3.59 -20.07
N LEU A 49 -12.52 2.47 -19.56
CA LEU A 49 -11.72 2.48 -18.34
C LEU A 49 -10.33 3.04 -18.63
N LEU A 50 -9.95 4.12 -17.94
CA LEU A 50 -8.59 4.64 -17.92
C LEU A 50 -8.05 4.64 -16.48
N ILE A 51 -6.89 4.03 -16.27
CA ILE A 51 -6.15 4.04 -15.00
C ILE A 51 -4.81 4.77 -15.20
N GLY A 52 -4.69 5.92 -14.54
CA GLY A 52 -3.54 6.81 -14.53
C GLY A 52 -2.39 6.31 -13.66
N ASP A 53 -2.66 5.71 -12.51
CA ASP A 53 -1.67 5.03 -11.68
C ASP A 53 -2.36 4.03 -10.73
N ILE A 54 -1.61 3.10 -10.12
CA ILE A 54 -2.13 2.15 -9.13
C ILE A 54 -1.36 2.33 -7.83
N SER A 55 -1.98 2.98 -6.83
CA SER A 55 -1.39 3.09 -5.49
C SER A 55 -1.79 1.94 -4.58
N ASP A 56 -3.05 1.52 -4.66
CA ASP A 56 -3.65 0.43 -3.89
C ASP A 56 -4.47 -0.49 -4.79
N VAL A 57 -4.44 -1.78 -4.49
CA VAL A 57 -5.28 -2.78 -5.14
C VAL A 57 -5.87 -3.75 -4.12
N ILE A 58 -7.19 -3.93 -4.16
CA ILE A 58 -7.91 -4.94 -3.40
C ILE A 58 -8.37 -6.00 -4.39
N VAL A 59 -8.26 -7.25 -3.98
CA VAL A 59 -8.74 -8.39 -4.76
C VAL A 59 -9.93 -8.99 -4.04
N LEU A 60 -11.12 -8.80 -4.60
CA LEU A 60 -12.39 -9.24 -4.02
C LEU A 60 -12.68 -10.69 -4.40
N GLY A 61 -12.36 -11.07 -5.63
CA GLY A 61 -12.41 -12.44 -6.14
C GLY A 61 -11.35 -12.66 -7.22
N ASP A 62 -11.44 -13.74 -7.99
CA ASP A 62 -10.42 -14.01 -9.02
C ASP A 62 -10.46 -12.99 -10.17
N GLU A 63 -11.65 -12.50 -10.54
CA GLU A 63 -11.83 -11.51 -11.61
C GLU A 63 -12.36 -10.15 -11.12
N LYS A 64 -12.44 -9.92 -9.80
CA LYS A 64 -12.97 -8.69 -9.21
C LYS A 64 -11.92 -7.94 -8.39
N TYR A 65 -11.73 -6.67 -8.72
CA TYR A 65 -10.67 -5.82 -8.19
C TYR A 65 -11.22 -4.46 -7.76
N VAL A 66 -10.58 -3.84 -6.77
CA VAL A 66 -10.73 -2.40 -6.52
C VAL A 66 -9.37 -1.76 -6.63
N ILE A 67 -9.25 -0.74 -7.48
CA ILE A 67 -8.01 -0.02 -7.72
C ILE A 67 -8.18 1.42 -7.25
N ARG A 68 -7.23 1.91 -6.46
CA ARG A 68 -7.10 3.34 -6.18
C ARG A 68 -6.12 3.96 -7.18
N ASP A 69 -6.57 5.04 -7.80
CA ASP A 69 -5.82 5.84 -8.74
C ASP A 69 -5.58 7.25 -8.16
N PRO A 70 -4.36 7.53 -7.69
CA PRO A 70 -4.02 8.84 -7.13
C PRO A 70 -3.92 9.93 -8.20
N VAL A 71 -3.66 9.60 -9.47
CA VAL A 71 -3.54 10.58 -10.56
C VAL A 71 -4.92 11.09 -10.95
N LEU A 72 -5.90 10.18 -11.05
CA LEU A 72 -7.30 10.52 -11.33
C LEU A 72 -8.09 10.88 -10.07
N MET A 73 -7.45 10.88 -8.89
CA MET A 73 -8.08 11.11 -7.59
C MET A 73 -9.37 10.29 -7.44
N SER A 74 -9.30 9.00 -7.76
CA SER A 74 -10.47 8.13 -7.91
C SER A 74 -10.17 6.73 -7.41
N ALA A 75 -11.23 5.97 -7.14
CA ALA A 75 -11.15 4.52 -6.99
C ALA A 75 -12.13 3.84 -7.95
N PHE A 76 -11.75 2.68 -8.47
CA PHE A 76 -12.51 1.93 -9.46
C PHE A 76 -12.76 0.52 -8.94
N TRP A 77 -14.03 0.12 -8.87
CA TRP A 77 -14.40 -1.29 -8.79
C TRP A 77 -14.44 -1.86 -10.21
N ILE A 78 -13.81 -3.01 -10.41
CA ILE A 78 -13.58 -3.61 -11.72
C ILE A 78 -13.96 -5.09 -11.67
N ASP A 79 -14.83 -5.49 -12.59
CA ASP A 79 -15.19 -6.87 -12.87
C ASP A 79 -14.68 -7.22 -14.27
N ARG A 80 -13.59 -7.99 -14.32
CA ARG A 80 -12.91 -8.37 -15.56
C ARG A 80 -13.68 -9.41 -16.35
N GLU A 81 -14.35 -10.34 -15.67
CA GLU A 81 -15.14 -11.40 -16.30
C GLU A 81 -16.28 -10.79 -17.13
N ASN A 82 -17.00 -9.85 -16.55
CA ASN A 82 -18.12 -9.18 -17.20
C ASN A 82 -17.71 -7.93 -18.00
N LYS A 83 -16.42 -7.57 -18.00
CA LYS A 83 -15.87 -6.35 -18.59
C LYS A 83 -16.62 -5.10 -18.17
N ARG A 84 -16.88 -4.97 -16.87
CA ARG A 84 -17.58 -3.83 -16.27
C ARG A 84 -16.69 -3.15 -15.27
N TYR A 85 -16.83 -1.84 -15.16
CA TYR A 85 -16.23 -1.09 -14.08
C TYR A 85 -17.20 -0.04 -13.56
N LYS A 86 -16.98 0.36 -12.32
CA LYS A 86 -17.69 1.44 -11.65
C LYS A 86 -16.65 2.33 -10.99
N LYS A 87 -16.63 3.62 -11.35
CA LYS A 87 -15.95 4.61 -10.54
C LYS A 87 -16.70 4.74 -9.22
N LEU A 88 -16.01 4.50 -8.11
CA LEU A 88 -16.59 4.70 -6.79
C LEU A 88 -16.84 6.19 -6.61
N SER A 89 -18.10 6.52 -6.34
CA SER A 89 -18.53 7.86 -5.99
C SER A 89 -19.42 7.74 -4.76
N PHE A 90 -19.27 8.71 -3.87
CA PHE A 90 -20.04 8.85 -2.64
C PHE A 90 -20.58 10.28 -2.53
N GLU A 91 -20.55 11.05 -3.62
CA GLU A 91 -21.01 12.44 -3.67
C GLU A 91 -22.51 12.56 -3.37
N LYS A 92 -23.29 11.53 -3.71
CA LYS A 92 -24.72 11.47 -3.40
C LYS A 92 -24.95 11.37 -1.89
N GLU A 93 -24.15 10.54 -1.21
CA GLU A 93 -24.28 10.26 0.22
C GLU A 93 -23.53 11.29 1.08
N LEU A 94 -22.48 11.89 0.54
CA LEU A 94 -21.62 12.89 1.17
C LEU A 94 -21.39 14.11 0.25
N PRO A 95 -22.41 14.96 0.06
CA PRO A 95 -22.31 16.12 -0.82
C PRO A 95 -21.17 17.06 -0.43
N GLY A 96 -20.36 17.47 -1.41
CA GLY A 96 -19.24 18.41 -1.21
C GLY A 96 -17.95 17.78 -0.71
N VAL A 97 -17.92 16.46 -0.43
CA VAL A 97 -16.66 15.76 -0.13
C VAL A 97 -15.95 15.42 -1.44
N LYS A 98 -14.68 15.81 -1.56
CA LYS A 98 -13.86 15.48 -2.73
C LYS A 98 -13.68 13.97 -2.86
N ASN A 99 -13.66 13.46 -4.10
CA ASN A 99 -13.53 12.04 -4.44
C ASN A 99 -12.13 11.42 -4.15
N GLU A 100 -11.29 12.08 -3.35
CA GLU A 100 -9.92 11.64 -3.09
C GLU A 100 -9.88 10.54 -2.02
N VAL A 101 -10.05 9.29 -2.45
CA VAL A 101 -9.78 8.14 -1.59
C VAL A 101 -8.30 8.14 -1.21
N LEU A 102 -7.99 8.19 0.09
CA LEU A 102 -6.63 8.23 0.61
C LEU A 102 -6.02 6.84 0.75
N ALA A 103 -6.83 5.82 1.05
CA ALA A 103 -6.40 4.43 1.09
C ALA A 103 -7.61 3.50 1.00
N LEU A 104 -7.34 2.27 0.58
CA LEU A 104 -8.31 1.17 0.51
C LEU A 104 -7.80 -0.02 1.33
N TYR A 105 -8.69 -0.73 2.03
CA TYR A 105 -8.37 -1.97 2.75
C TYR A 105 -9.46 -3.03 2.59
N LYS A 106 -9.09 -4.29 2.38
CA LYS A 106 -10.08 -5.39 2.23
C LYS A 106 -10.74 -5.68 3.57
N ASP A 107 -12.06 -5.73 3.61
CA ASP A 107 -12.78 -6.14 4.81
C ASP A 107 -12.67 -7.67 4.99
N PRO A 108 -12.37 -8.20 6.19
CA PRO A 108 -12.22 -9.64 6.38
C PRO A 108 -13.51 -10.45 6.23
N HIS A 109 -14.68 -9.82 6.36
CA HIS A 109 -15.96 -10.48 6.19
C HIS A 109 -16.41 -10.42 4.74
N ASN A 110 -16.63 -9.21 4.21
CA ASN A 110 -17.06 -8.97 2.83
C ASN A 110 -16.81 -7.52 2.41
N GLY A 111 -16.38 -7.33 1.17
CA GLY A 111 -16.18 -6.01 0.57
C GLY A 111 -14.89 -5.34 1.02
N PHE A 112 -14.95 -4.03 1.23
CA PHE A 112 -13.76 -3.22 1.52
C PHE A 112 -14.08 -1.90 2.20
N TRP A 113 -13.06 -1.32 2.81
CA TRP A 113 -13.09 0.00 3.40
C TRP A 113 -12.29 0.98 2.55
N GLY A 114 -12.77 2.21 2.48
CA GLY A 114 -12.03 3.37 1.99
C GLY A 114 -11.97 4.45 3.07
N VAL A 115 -10.89 5.23 3.07
CA VAL A 115 -10.74 6.37 4.00
C VAL A 115 -10.51 7.66 3.24
N ILE A 116 -11.17 8.73 3.68
CA ILE A 116 -11.19 10.04 3.04
C ILE A 116 -11.21 11.11 4.12
N PHE A 117 -10.05 11.70 4.42
CA PHE A 117 -9.93 12.83 5.33
C PHE A 117 -10.53 12.63 6.74
N LYS A 118 -11.82 12.84 6.95
CA LYS A 118 -12.52 12.57 8.21
C LYS A 118 -13.52 11.41 8.12
N TYR A 119 -13.63 10.78 6.95
CA TYR A 119 -14.63 9.76 6.65
C TYR A 119 -14.01 8.38 6.50
N TYR A 120 -14.71 7.39 7.05
CA TYR A 120 -14.51 5.97 6.84
C TYR A 120 -15.71 5.43 6.08
N LEU A 121 -15.49 4.79 4.95
CA LEU A 121 -16.52 4.35 4.01
C LEU A 121 -16.46 2.82 3.89
N LYS A 122 -17.55 2.13 4.21
CA LYS A 122 -17.67 0.68 4.02
C LYS A 122 -18.42 0.39 2.73
N PHE A 123 -17.80 -0.40 1.86
CA PHE A 123 -18.38 -0.85 0.61
C PHE A 123 -18.59 -2.35 0.62
N ASP A 124 -19.62 -2.81 -0.09
CA ASP A 124 -19.81 -4.23 -0.39
C ASP A 124 -18.84 -4.72 -1.49
N GLU A 125 -18.94 -6.00 -1.85
CA GLU A 125 -18.12 -6.61 -2.91
C GLU A 125 -18.44 -6.12 -4.33
N ASN A 126 -19.53 -5.36 -4.51
CA ASN A 126 -19.96 -4.79 -5.78
C ASN A 126 -19.64 -3.29 -5.87
N GLY A 127 -18.94 -2.72 -4.88
CA GLY A 127 -18.61 -1.30 -4.83
C GLY A 127 -19.82 -0.40 -4.53
N THR A 128 -20.82 -0.91 -3.81
CA THR A 128 -21.93 -0.13 -3.26
C THR A 128 -21.57 0.32 -1.85
N LEU A 129 -21.76 1.61 -1.56
CA LEU A 129 -21.53 2.15 -0.22
C LEU A 129 -22.62 1.62 0.72
N LEU A 130 -22.21 0.91 1.78
CA LEU A 130 -23.09 0.35 2.79
C LEU A 130 -23.28 1.31 3.97
N SER A 131 -22.18 1.90 4.43
CA SER A 131 -22.18 2.82 5.56
C SER A 131 -20.99 3.79 5.49
N HIS A 132 -21.12 4.91 6.19
CA HIS A 132 -20.03 5.86 6.36
C HIS A 132 -20.01 6.38 7.80
N TYR A 133 -18.82 6.72 8.27
CA TYR A 133 -18.58 7.22 9.62
C TYR A 133 -17.68 8.44 9.54
N ARG A 134 -17.99 9.48 10.32
CA ARG A 134 -17.24 10.73 10.33
C ARG A 134 -16.55 10.92 11.68
N ASN A 135 -15.24 11.14 11.67
CA ASN A 135 -14.48 11.52 12.85
C ASN A 135 -14.20 13.02 12.85
N ASP A 136 -14.88 13.76 13.73
CA ASP A 136 -14.71 15.21 13.81
C ASP A 136 -13.44 15.66 14.53
N LYS A 137 -12.88 14.81 15.41
CA LYS A 137 -11.73 15.15 16.25
C LYS A 137 -10.39 14.96 15.53
N TYR A 138 -10.28 13.93 14.70
CA TYR A 138 -9.01 13.54 14.08
C TYR A 138 -9.10 13.44 12.56
N TYR A 139 -7.99 13.75 11.88
CA TYR A 139 -7.81 13.47 10.47
C TYR A 139 -7.20 12.09 10.26
N VAL A 140 -7.65 11.38 9.23
CA VAL A 140 -7.15 10.07 8.82
C VAL A 140 -5.94 10.20 7.91
N SER A 141 -4.96 9.32 8.12
CA SER A 141 -3.91 9.08 7.15
C SER A 141 -4.31 8.01 6.12
N ASP A 142 -3.46 7.84 5.11
CA ASP A 142 -3.51 6.69 4.20
C ASP A 142 -3.03 5.37 4.84
N LYS A 143 -2.72 5.37 6.15
CA LYS A 143 -2.27 4.19 6.89
C LYS A 143 -3.39 3.73 7.82
N PHE A 144 -4.07 2.67 7.41
CA PHE A 144 -5.06 2.00 8.23
C PHE A 144 -5.10 0.50 7.92
N CYS A 145 -5.63 -0.27 8.86
CA CYS A 145 -5.97 -1.67 8.66
C CYS A 145 -7.29 -2.01 9.36
N VAL A 146 -7.85 -3.15 9.00
CA VAL A 146 -9.15 -3.62 9.48
C VAL A 146 -8.93 -4.95 10.21
N ASP A 147 -9.47 -5.07 11.42
CA ASP A 147 -9.39 -6.31 12.20
C ASP A 147 -10.42 -7.36 11.73
N SER A 148 -10.36 -8.54 12.32
CA SER A 148 -11.26 -9.65 12.02
C SER A 148 -12.74 -9.40 12.31
N LEU A 149 -13.09 -8.31 13.01
CA LEU A 149 -14.45 -7.91 13.37
C LEU A 149 -14.92 -6.67 12.58
N SER A 150 -14.18 -6.29 11.54
CA SER A 150 -14.40 -5.06 10.76
C SER A 150 -14.20 -3.74 11.53
N ASN A 151 -13.47 -3.76 12.65
CA ASN A 151 -13.04 -2.56 13.36
C ASN A 151 -11.83 -1.92 12.67
N LEU A 152 -11.67 -0.60 12.81
CA LEU A 152 -10.61 0.14 12.12
C LEU A 152 -9.47 0.49 13.06
N ILE A 153 -8.25 0.26 12.60
CA ILE A 153 -7.03 0.69 13.27
C ILE A 153 -6.31 1.66 12.35
N VAL A 154 -6.10 2.88 12.82
CA VAL A 154 -5.81 4.03 11.95
C VAL A 154 -4.72 4.89 12.54
N TYR A 155 -3.77 5.32 11.72
CA TYR A 155 -2.92 6.46 12.07
C TYR A 155 -3.66 7.77 11.81
N CYS A 156 -3.78 8.56 12.85
CA CYS A 156 -4.51 9.81 12.86
C CYS A 156 -3.66 10.94 13.43
N TRP A 157 -4.00 12.18 13.07
CA TRP A 157 -3.43 13.37 13.71
C TRP A 157 -4.52 14.38 14.03
N GLN A 158 -4.26 15.23 15.04
CA GLN A 158 -5.13 16.34 15.40
C GLN A 158 -4.51 17.66 14.95
N GLU A 159 -5.31 18.56 14.38
CA GLU A 159 -4.82 19.84 13.82
C GLU A 159 -4.07 20.68 14.85
N ARG A 160 -4.59 20.72 16.08
CA ARG A 160 -4.18 21.67 17.14
C ARG A 160 -3.17 21.12 18.14
N LEU A 161 -3.07 19.80 18.31
CA LEU A 161 -2.26 19.21 19.39
C LEU A 161 -0.87 18.73 18.93
N GLU A 162 -0.53 18.87 17.65
CA GLU A 162 0.73 18.38 17.04
C GLU A 162 1.03 16.87 17.18
N ASP A 163 0.24 16.15 17.97
CA ASP A 163 0.45 14.74 18.27
C ASP A 163 -0.17 13.81 17.21
N ASN A 164 0.56 12.73 16.94
CA ASN A 164 0.10 11.62 16.11
C ASN A 164 -0.37 10.49 17.02
N TYR A 165 -1.44 9.83 16.63
CA TYR A 165 -2.07 8.78 17.39
C TYR A 165 -2.31 7.56 16.51
N LEU A 166 -2.15 6.39 17.11
CA LEU A 166 -2.71 5.14 16.63
C LEU A 166 -4.03 4.92 17.37
N LEU A 167 -5.12 4.97 16.62
CA LEU A 167 -6.47 4.88 17.15
C LEU A 167 -7.11 3.58 16.68
N TYR A 168 -7.77 2.89 17.61
CA TYR A 168 -8.56 1.69 17.33
C TYR A 168 -10.03 2.01 17.57
N TYR A 169 -10.86 1.88 16.53
CA TYR A 169 -12.27 2.21 16.55
C TYR A 169 -13.15 0.97 16.43
N ASP A 170 -14.12 0.86 17.32
CA ASP A 170 -15.33 0.07 17.08
C ASP A 170 -16.32 0.96 16.30
N LEU A 171 -16.80 0.45 15.16
CA LEU A 171 -17.73 1.15 14.28
C LEU A 171 -19.07 0.41 14.25
N LYS A 172 -20.02 0.88 15.06
CA LYS A 172 -21.36 0.28 15.17
C LYS A 172 -22.42 1.36 15.19
N ASN A 173 -23.59 1.07 14.59
CA ASN A 173 -24.78 1.93 14.65
C ASN A 173 -24.53 3.40 14.27
N ASN A 174 -23.64 3.67 13.31
CA ASN A 174 -23.18 5.00 12.89
C ASN A 174 -22.33 5.77 13.92
N ASP A 175 -21.93 5.15 15.02
CA ASP A 175 -21.04 5.74 16.02
C ASP A 175 -19.59 5.25 15.88
N ILE A 176 -18.66 6.09 16.34
CA ILE A 176 -17.24 5.80 16.45
C ILE A 176 -16.87 5.73 17.93
N ASN A 177 -16.55 4.54 18.43
CA ASN A 177 -16.04 4.37 19.80
C ASN A 177 -14.53 4.10 19.79
N ILE A 178 -13.76 4.86 20.58
CA ILE A 178 -12.31 4.70 20.68
C ILE A 178 -12.02 3.58 21.69
N MET A 179 -11.58 2.43 21.19
CA MET A 179 -11.17 1.29 22.01
C MET A 179 -9.74 1.40 22.54
N MET A 180 -8.87 2.07 21.77
CA MET A 180 -7.47 2.28 22.13
C MET A 180 -6.97 3.59 21.51
N GLU A 181 -6.23 4.36 22.29
CA GLU A 181 -5.48 5.54 21.86
C GLU A 181 -4.03 5.42 22.29
N LEU A 182 -3.13 5.32 21.32
CA LEU A 182 -1.69 5.16 21.55
C LEU A 182 -0.93 6.31 20.88
N GLY A 183 -0.28 7.15 21.68
CA GLY A 183 0.65 8.14 21.18
C GLY A 183 1.94 7.50 20.68
N PHE A 184 2.50 8.03 19.59
CA PHE A 184 3.83 7.60 19.14
C PHE A 184 4.95 8.15 20.02
N SER A 185 6.14 7.54 19.92
CA SER A 185 7.34 8.06 20.57
C SER A 185 7.57 9.53 20.21
N GLY A 186 7.70 10.38 21.23
CA GLY A 186 7.99 11.81 21.06
C GLY A 186 9.36 12.12 20.45
N LYS A 187 10.23 11.12 20.23
CA LYS A 187 11.60 11.33 19.74
C LYS A 187 11.65 11.96 18.35
N TYR A 188 10.69 11.66 17.48
CA TYR A 188 10.64 12.14 16.08
C TYR A 188 9.26 12.64 15.68
N LYS A 189 8.51 13.25 16.61
CA LYS A 189 7.10 13.59 16.42
C LYS A 189 6.87 14.47 15.18
N ASN A 190 7.75 15.44 14.93
CA ASN A 190 7.60 16.36 13.81
C ASN A 190 7.96 15.68 12.50
N ALA A 191 9.00 14.85 12.48
CA ALA A 191 9.38 14.09 11.29
C ALA A 191 8.29 13.08 10.89
N ILE A 192 7.70 12.36 11.85
CA ILE A 192 6.64 11.39 11.61
C ILE A 192 5.41 12.05 10.97
N LYS A 193 5.05 13.27 11.39
CA LYS A 193 3.94 14.03 10.81
C LYS A 193 4.16 14.43 9.34
N ARG A 194 5.42 14.64 8.94
CA ARG A 194 5.76 15.22 7.62
C ARG A 194 6.13 14.19 6.58
N PHE A 195 6.77 13.09 6.97
CA PHE A 195 7.18 12.07 6.04
C PHE A 195 6.07 11.04 5.82
N ILE A 196 5.58 11.00 4.59
CA ILE A 196 4.67 9.96 4.11
C ILE A 196 5.45 8.63 4.12
N GLY A 197 4.96 7.65 4.87
CA GLY A 197 5.57 6.33 5.00
C GLY A 197 5.08 5.60 6.25
N GLY A 198 5.70 4.48 6.58
CA GLY A 198 5.22 3.61 7.65
C GLY A 198 4.09 2.67 7.21
N GLY A 199 3.48 2.00 8.16
CA GLY A 199 2.32 1.16 7.87
C GLY A 199 1.74 0.50 9.11
N LEU A 200 0.56 -0.08 8.91
CA LEU A 200 -0.25 -0.75 9.92
C LEU A 200 -0.68 -2.11 9.41
N LEU A 201 -0.56 -3.13 10.25
CA LEU A 201 -1.06 -4.47 9.99
C LEU A 201 -1.62 -5.05 11.27
N ILE A 202 -2.66 -5.85 11.16
CA ILE A 202 -3.13 -6.71 12.23
C ILE A 202 -3.12 -8.15 11.74
N ASP A 203 -2.62 -9.06 12.57
CA ASP A 203 -2.65 -10.47 12.25
C ASP A 203 -3.87 -11.19 12.86
N ALA A 204 -4.04 -12.46 12.48
CA ALA A 204 -5.15 -13.29 12.96
C ALA A 204 -5.13 -13.53 14.48
N ASP A 205 -3.99 -13.32 15.15
CA ASP A 205 -3.84 -13.46 16.60
C ASP A 205 -4.08 -12.12 17.32
N ASN A 206 -4.61 -11.12 16.60
CA ASN A 206 -4.88 -9.76 17.08
C ASN A 206 -3.63 -9.02 17.58
N TYR A 207 -2.46 -9.32 17.00
CA TYR A 207 -1.28 -8.47 17.17
C TYR A 207 -1.25 -7.38 16.13
N LEU A 208 -1.13 -6.14 16.62
CA LEU A 208 -1.00 -4.94 15.81
C LEU A 208 0.47 -4.63 15.56
N TYR A 209 0.85 -4.55 14.30
CA TYR A 209 2.18 -4.14 13.85
C TYR A 209 2.10 -2.72 13.31
N ALA A 210 2.92 -1.84 13.87
CA ALA A 210 2.94 -0.43 13.57
C ALA A 210 4.37 0.03 13.30
N ALA A 211 4.58 0.69 12.17
CA ALA A 211 5.85 1.32 11.83
C ALA A 211 5.62 2.75 11.35
N ASN A 212 6.55 3.65 11.64
CA ASN A 212 6.60 4.99 11.06
C ASN A 212 7.70 5.08 10.00
N ALA A 213 7.76 6.20 9.28
CA ALA A 213 8.67 6.36 8.14
C ALA A 213 10.15 6.51 8.51
N VAL A 214 10.45 6.96 9.74
CA VAL A 214 11.78 7.50 10.11
C VAL A 214 12.57 6.64 11.08
N GLU A 215 11.91 5.71 11.77
CA GLU A 215 12.56 4.73 12.64
C GLU A 215 12.82 3.41 11.92
N ASP A 216 13.90 2.73 12.30
CA ASP A 216 14.28 1.41 11.80
C ASP A 216 13.50 0.29 12.50
N LYS A 217 12.27 0.58 12.95
CA LYS A 217 11.52 -0.25 13.90
C LYS A 217 10.11 -0.53 13.44
N ILE A 218 9.69 -1.78 13.68
CA ILE A 218 8.29 -2.18 13.67
C ILE A 218 7.92 -2.54 15.10
N PHE A 219 6.88 -1.92 15.63
CA PHE A 219 6.38 -2.17 16.97
C PHE A 219 5.22 -3.16 16.90
N LYS A 220 5.28 -4.23 17.69
CA LYS A 220 4.22 -5.22 17.86
C LYS A 220 3.49 -4.95 19.17
N TYR A 221 2.21 -4.63 19.10
CA TYR A 221 1.32 -4.39 20.22
C TYR A 221 0.24 -5.48 20.30
N ASN A 222 -0.33 -5.68 21.48
CA ASN A 222 -1.65 -6.30 21.57
C ASN A 222 -2.76 -5.23 21.41
N LEU A 223 -4.02 -5.65 21.36
CA LEU A 223 -5.15 -4.71 21.22
C LEU A 223 -5.40 -3.80 22.44
N SER A 224 -4.76 -4.06 23.58
CA SER A 224 -4.79 -3.15 24.74
C SER A 224 -3.71 -2.06 24.66
N GLY A 225 -2.96 -1.98 23.56
CA GLY A 225 -1.88 -1.00 23.37
C GLY A 225 -0.58 -1.34 24.10
N LYS A 226 -0.47 -2.52 24.72
CA LYS A 226 0.76 -2.96 25.38
C LYS A 226 1.78 -3.37 24.32
N LEU A 227 2.97 -2.77 24.37
CA LEU A 227 4.10 -3.17 23.54
C LEU A 227 4.55 -4.58 23.92
N ILE A 228 4.50 -5.49 22.94
CA ILE A 228 4.93 -6.88 23.07
C ILE A 228 6.38 -7.04 22.63
N LYS A 229 6.73 -6.46 21.46
CA LYS A 229 8.07 -6.60 20.89
C LYS A 229 8.38 -5.45 19.92
N CYS A 230 9.67 -5.18 19.73
CA CYS A 230 10.17 -4.24 18.74
C CYS A 230 11.09 -4.99 17.76
N PHE A 231 10.79 -4.90 16.47
CA PHE A 231 11.57 -5.53 15.41
C PHE A 231 12.50 -4.46 14.84
N LYS A 232 13.80 -4.68 14.94
CA LYS A 232 14.80 -3.72 14.45
C LYS A 232 15.34 -4.17 13.11
N SER A 233 15.37 -3.26 12.15
CA SER A 233 15.93 -3.51 10.83
C SER A 233 17.43 -3.83 10.92
N LYS A 234 17.88 -4.75 10.05
CA LYS A 234 19.32 -4.98 9.81
C LYS A 234 19.76 -4.40 8.47
N TYR A 235 18.90 -3.59 7.84
CA TYR A 235 19.19 -3.00 6.55
C TYR A 235 20.27 -1.92 6.68
N VAL A 236 21.51 -2.25 6.31
CA VAL A 236 22.70 -1.39 6.47
C VAL A 236 22.55 0.03 5.89
N PRO A 237 21.88 0.25 4.75
CA PRO A 237 21.63 1.61 4.23
C PRO A 237 20.53 2.37 4.97
N PHE A 238 19.78 1.74 5.89
CA PHE A 238 18.82 2.46 6.73
C PHE A 238 19.57 3.45 7.61
N LYS A 239 19.19 4.72 7.53
CA LYS A 239 19.69 5.76 8.42
C LYS A 239 18.51 6.52 8.98
N SER A 240 18.22 6.27 10.25
CA SER A 240 17.28 7.09 11.02
C SER A 240 17.75 8.54 11.05
N LEU A 241 16.82 9.45 11.32
CA LEU A 241 17.19 10.83 11.59
C LEU A 241 18.01 10.93 12.89
N ASP A 242 19.07 11.72 12.87
CA ASP A 242 19.90 11.95 14.07
C ASP A 242 19.16 12.80 15.11
N LYS A 243 18.27 13.69 14.67
CA LYS A 243 17.38 14.53 15.49
C LYS A 243 16.04 14.75 14.79
N ASP A 244 15.01 15.11 15.56
CA ASP A 244 13.70 15.47 15.01
C ASP A 244 13.79 16.74 14.13
N LEU A 245 12.74 16.96 13.34
CA LEU A 245 12.51 18.22 12.66
C LEU A 245 12.07 19.28 13.67
N LEU A 246 12.41 20.54 13.41
CA LEU A 246 11.75 21.65 14.10
C LEU A 246 10.27 21.69 13.71
N PRO A 247 9.38 22.18 14.60
CA PRO A 247 7.99 22.43 14.25
C PRO A 247 7.89 23.46 13.10
N GLY A 248 6.73 23.52 12.45
CA GLY A 248 6.48 24.49 11.37
C GLY A 248 7.11 24.14 10.02
N THR A 249 6.86 24.99 9.02
CA THR A 249 7.39 24.85 7.64
C THR A 249 8.89 25.11 7.58
N GLU A 250 9.40 25.93 8.47
CA GLU A 250 10.79 26.33 8.59
C GLU A 250 11.68 25.13 8.88
N GLY A 251 11.22 24.22 9.74
CA GLY A 251 11.94 22.97 10.05
C GLY A 251 12.14 22.05 8.83
N ILE A 252 11.19 22.07 7.88
CA ILE A 252 11.32 21.34 6.62
C ILE A 252 12.38 22.00 5.74
N PHE A 253 12.31 23.33 5.56
CA PHE A 253 13.28 24.06 4.76
C PHE A 253 14.70 23.94 5.33
N GLU A 254 14.87 24.04 6.65
CA GLU A 254 16.16 23.84 7.29
C GLU A 254 16.68 22.41 7.07
N PHE A 255 15.81 21.40 7.20
CA PHE A 255 16.17 20.03 6.90
C PHE A 255 16.63 19.85 5.46
N PHE A 256 15.89 20.39 4.48
CA PHE A 256 16.29 20.33 3.07
C PHE A 256 17.59 21.10 2.81
N LYS A 257 17.79 22.27 3.41
CA LYS A 257 19.05 23.04 3.32
C LYS A 257 20.23 22.23 3.86
N ARG A 258 20.11 21.69 5.08
CA ARG A 258 21.15 20.86 5.74
C ARG A 258 21.51 19.63 4.91
N THR A 259 20.52 19.02 4.27
CA THR A 259 20.72 17.83 3.46
C THR A 259 21.08 18.13 2.00
N LYS A 260 21.26 19.41 1.62
CA LYS A 260 21.48 19.86 0.24
C LYS A 260 20.40 19.32 -0.72
N GLY A 261 19.15 19.35 -0.28
CA GLY A 261 17.98 18.86 -1.00
C GLY A 261 17.85 17.33 -1.03
N ARG A 262 18.75 16.57 -0.37
CA ARG A 262 18.73 15.10 -0.42
C ARG A 262 17.89 14.55 0.72
N MET A 263 16.87 13.76 0.41
CA MET A 263 16.12 13.01 1.44
C MET A 263 17.04 12.12 2.29
N PRO A 264 16.61 11.70 3.50
CA PRO A 264 17.28 10.65 4.27
C PRO A 264 17.63 9.47 3.36
N ASN A 265 18.77 8.83 3.58
CA ASN A 265 19.28 7.84 2.64
C ASN A 265 18.30 6.68 2.41
N THR A 266 17.42 6.42 3.39
CA THR A 266 16.40 5.39 3.35
C THR A 266 15.24 5.77 4.28
N LEU A 267 13.98 5.67 3.83
CA LEU A 267 12.76 5.79 4.63
C LEU A 267 11.99 4.47 4.61
N LEU A 268 11.29 4.12 5.69
CA LEU A 268 10.35 3.00 5.69
C LEU A 268 9.06 3.46 4.98
N ASN A 269 8.74 2.83 3.87
CA ASN A 269 7.60 3.22 3.04
C ASN A 269 6.31 2.53 3.48
N ARG A 270 6.35 1.21 3.64
CA ARG A 270 5.19 0.38 3.97
C ARG A 270 5.62 -0.91 4.66
N ILE A 271 4.72 -1.48 5.45
CA ILE A 271 4.81 -2.87 5.92
C ILE A 271 3.65 -3.66 5.34
N GLY A 272 3.83 -4.96 5.16
CA GLY A 272 2.74 -5.86 4.76
C GLY A 272 3.04 -7.31 5.11
N PHE A 273 2.03 -8.17 5.02
CA PHE A 273 2.25 -9.60 5.15
C PHE A 273 2.75 -10.18 3.82
N ILE A 274 3.89 -10.87 3.86
CA ILE A 274 4.39 -11.63 2.71
C ILE A 274 3.92 -13.09 2.76
N SER A 275 3.55 -13.60 3.93
CA SER A 275 2.84 -14.88 4.12
C SER A 275 2.20 -14.89 5.51
N SER A 276 1.48 -15.96 5.86
CA SER A 276 0.96 -16.15 7.22
C SER A 276 2.06 -16.17 8.31
N LYS A 277 3.32 -16.40 7.94
CA LYS A 277 4.45 -16.51 8.88
C LYS A 277 5.37 -15.28 8.89
N TYR A 278 5.25 -14.41 7.89
CA TYR A 278 6.27 -13.41 7.60
C TYR A 278 5.65 -12.05 7.29
N ILE A 279 6.29 -11.03 7.82
CA ILE A 279 6.02 -9.61 7.54
C ILE A 279 7.18 -9.09 6.71
N TYR A 280 6.92 -8.14 5.83
CA TYR A 280 7.97 -7.41 5.15
C TYR A 280 7.91 -5.93 5.51
N ALA A 281 9.06 -5.27 5.50
CA ALA A 281 9.17 -3.82 5.46
C ALA A 281 9.79 -3.41 4.13
N GLU A 282 9.13 -2.51 3.42
CA GLU A 282 9.67 -1.86 2.24
C GLU A 282 10.29 -0.53 2.61
N TYR A 283 11.46 -0.29 2.05
CA TYR A 283 12.26 0.89 2.25
C TYR A 283 12.49 1.60 0.91
N ILE A 284 12.31 2.91 0.89
CA ILE A 284 12.70 3.76 -0.24
C ILE A 284 14.08 4.33 0.07
N GLY A 285 15.08 4.00 -0.73
CA GLY A 285 16.42 4.59 -0.64
C GLY A 285 16.90 5.20 -1.95
N ARG A 286 18.07 5.86 -1.93
CA ARG A 286 18.63 6.56 -3.11
C ARG A 286 18.77 5.72 -4.38
N LYS A 287 19.00 4.41 -4.21
CA LYS A 287 19.22 3.46 -5.32
C LYS A 287 17.94 2.72 -5.70
N GLY A 288 16.78 3.06 -5.13
CA GLY A 288 15.49 2.43 -5.41
C GLY A 288 14.85 1.83 -4.16
N LYS A 289 13.88 0.95 -4.38
CA LYS A 289 13.11 0.29 -3.33
C LYS A 289 13.72 -1.04 -2.90
N TYR A 290 13.62 -1.35 -1.62
CA TYR A 290 14.18 -2.55 -1.01
C TYR A 290 13.23 -3.15 0.01
N ILE A 291 13.28 -4.46 0.18
CA ILE A 291 12.49 -5.17 1.18
C ILE A 291 13.41 -5.93 2.15
N GLU A 292 13.05 -5.87 3.42
CA GLU A 292 13.50 -6.78 4.48
C GLU A 292 12.30 -7.61 4.97
N VAL A 293 12.54 -8.88 5.26
CA VAL A 293 11.52 -9.84 5.67
C VAL A 293 11.80 -10.26 7.11
N PHE A 294 10.76 -10.19 7.93
CA PHE A 294 10.75 -10.54 9.35
C PHE A 294 9.85 -11.75 9.59
N SER A 295 10.24 -12.64 10.50
CA SER A 295 9.29 -13.54 11.15
C SER A 295 8.27 -12.75 11.96
N LYS A 296 7.11 -13.33 12.25
CA LYS A 296 6.16 -12.75 13.23
C LYS A 296 6.72 -12.61 14.66
N GLU A 297 7.85 -13.28 14.92
CA GLU A 297 8.64 -13.15 16.14
C GLU A 297 9.70 -12.03 16.06
N GLY A 298 9.88 -11.39 14.90
CA GLY A 298 10.75 -10.23 14.74
C GLY A 298 12.17 -10.51 14.25
N ASP A 299 12.46 -11.75 13.86
CA ASP A 299 13.78 -12.10 13.31
C ASP A 299 13.85 -11.77 11.82
N VAL A 300 14.90 -11.06 11.41
CA VAL A 300 15.19 -10.84 9.98
C VAL A 300 15.61 -12.17 9.36
N VAL A 301 14.86 -12.63 8.35
CA VAL A 301 15.05 -13.94 7.72
C VAL A 301 15.85 -13.91 6.43
N ASN A 302 15.92 -12.77 5.74
CA ASN A 302 16.75 -12.60 4.54
C ASN A 302 18.16 -12.09 4.88
N LYS A 303 19.21 -12.74 4.36
CA LYS A 303 20.62 -12.35 4.62
C LYS A 303 21.01 -11.00 4.02
N LYS A 304 20.36 -10.60 2.92
CA LYS A 304 20.60 -9.34 2.20
C LYS A 304 19.26 -8.74 1.83
N SER A 305 19.17 -7.41 1.78
CA SER A 305 17.97 -6.74 1.30
C SER A 305 17.60 -7.16 -0.12
N ILE A 306 16.31 -7.25 -0.37
CA ILE A 306 15.75 -7.65 -1.66
C ILE A 306 15.42 -6.37 -2.40
N ARG A 307 16.14 -6.04 -3.46
CA ARG A 307 15.77 -4.89 -4.30
C ARG A 307 14.46 -5.23 -5.00
N VAL A 308 13.46 -4.37 -4.88
CA VAL A 308 12.19 -4.55 -5.57
C VAL A 308 12.04 -3.59 -6.75
N PRO A 309 11.31 -4.02 -7.78
CA PRO A 309 10.89 -3.17 -8.90
C PRO A 309 10.07 -1.97 -8.45
N ASP A 310 10.11 -0.92 -9.26
CA ASP A 310 9.15 0.17 -9.12
C ASP A 310 7.74 -0.38 -9.43
N GLY A 311 6.72 0.15 -8.76
CA GLY A 311 5.35 -0.38 -8.86
C GLY A 311 5.09 -1.70 -8.10
N PHE A 312 5.97 -2.12 -7.19
CA PHE A 312 5.68 -3.25 -6.30
C PHE A 312 4.51 -2.93 -5.35
N LEU A 313 3.49 -3.79 -5.36
CA LEU A 313 2.27 -3.71 -4.55
C LEU A 313 2.07 -5.03 -3.80
N ILE A 314 1.70 -4.98 -2.52
CA ILE A 314 1.23 -6.15 -1.79
C ILE A 314 -0.15 -5.85 -1.26
N THR A 315 -1.07 -6.77 -1.53
CA THR A 315 -2.46 -6.70 -1.09
C THR A 315 -2.65 -7.46 0.22
N GLY A 316 -3.70 -7.11 0.98
CA GLY A 316 -4.03 -7.77 2.25
C GLY A 316 -4.22 -9.28 2.18
N SER A 317 -4.35 -9.88 1.00
CA SER A 317 -4.56 -11.32 0.79
C SER A 317 -3.26 -12.13 0.62
N TYR A 318 -2.12 -11.61 1.09
CA TYR A 318 -0.78 -12.12 0.78
C TYR A 318 -0.48 -12.19 -0.74
N ARG A 319 -1.31 -11.59 -1.61
CA ARG A 319 -1.03 -11.59 -3.06
C ARG A 319 -0.09 -10.42 -3.36
N LYS A 320 0.95 -10.69 -4.16
CA LYS A 320 1.98 -9.71 -4.51
C LYS A 320 1.84 -9.39 -5.99
N TYR A 321 1.86 -8.12 -6.30
CA TYR A 321 1.78 -7.63 -7.65
C TYR A 321 2.93 -6.68 -7.93
N ILE A 322 3.36 -6.63 -9.17
CA ILE A 322 4.11 -5.50 -9.70
C ILE A 322 3.22 -4.91 -10.77
N TYR A 323 2.83 -3.65 -10.62
CA TYR A 323 2.19 -2.96 -11.72
C TYR A 323 3.25 -2.29 -12.60
N PHE A 324 3.01 -2.29 -13.89
CA PHE A 324 3.76 -1.46 -14.81
C PHE A 324 2.83 -1.00 -15.93
N ARG A 325 3.14 0.16 -16.50
CA ARG A 325 2.49 0.61 -17.73
C ARG A 325 3.29 0.07 -18.91
N PRO A 326 2.71 -0.73 -19.82
CA PRO A 326 3.41 -1.14 -21.03
C PRO A 326 3.77 0.11 -21.83
N PHE A 327 5.03 0.22 -22.27
CA PHE A 327 5.44 1.29 -23.18
C PHE A 327 4.67 1.12 -24.50
N VAL A 328 4.03 2.20 -24.95
CA VAL A 328 3.65 2.34 -26.36
C VAL A 328 4.91 2.81 -27.06
N ASN A 329 5.38 2.07 -28.08
CA ASN A 329 6.49 2.55 -28.89
C ASN A 329 6.11 3.94 -29.42
N HIS A 330 7.01 4.93 -29.28
CA HIS A 330 6.76 6.29 -29.79
C HIS A 330 6.47 6.31 -31.31
N ASP A 331 6.83 5.25 -32.04
CA ASP A 331 6.56 5.06 -33.47
C ASP A 331 5.18 4.44 -33.77
N GLU A 332 4.48 3.90 -32.76
CA GLU A 332 3.10 3.42 -32.87
C GLU A 332 2.19 4.50 -32.28
N LYS A 333 1.48 5.23 -33.16
CA LYS A 333 0.41 6.21 -32.90
C LYS A 333 0.33 6.77 -31.46
N PRO A 334 0.60 8.08 -31.24
CA PRO A 334 0.52 8.76 -29.94
C PRO A 334 -0.79 8.63 -29.14
N ASP A 335 -1.84 8.03 -29.72
CA ASP A 335 -3.22 8.12 -29.25
C ASP A 335 -3.69 6.90 -28.42
N GLU A 336 -2.92 5.81 -28.30
CA GLU A 336 -3.34 4.62 -27.53
C GLU A 336 -2.70 4.58 -26.13
N ILE A 337 -3.21 5.38 -25.18
CA ILE A 337 -2.84 5.22 -23.77
C ILE A 337 -3.39 3.88 -23.26
N ARG A 338 -2.50 2.94 -22.94
CA ARG A 338 -2.88 1.65 -22.36
C ARG A 338 -2.95 1.69 -20.84
N ASN A 339 -3.92 0.97 -20.29
CA ASN A 339 -4.01 0.74 -18.85
C ASN A 339 -2.76 0.01 -18.34
N PRO A 340 -2.33 0.31 -17.10
CA PRO A 340 -1.34 -0.51 -16.41
C PRO A 340 -1.82 -1.96 -16.29
N VAL A 341 -0.86 -2.88 -16.30
CA VAL A 341 -1.08 -4.30 -16.06
C VAL A 341 -0.50 -4.69 -14.71
N LEU A 342 -1.07 -5.71 -14.06
CA LEU A 342 -0.54 -6.31 -12.84
C LEU A 342 0.15 -7.63 -13.17
N LEU A 343 1.43 -7.73 -12.84
CA LEU A 343 2.15 -9.01 -12.80
C LEU A 343 2.00 -9.60 -11.41
N LYS A 344 1.33 -10.75 -11.31
CA LYS A 344 1.14 -11.49 -10.07
C LYS A 344 2.37 -12.32 -9.75
N TYR A 345 2.82 -12.24 -8.51
CA TYR A 345 3.95 -12.98 -7.97
C TYR A 345 3.58 -13.73 -6.69
N GLU A 346 4.24 -14.86 -6.48
CA GLU A 346 4.19 -15.65 -5.26
C GLU A 346 5.52 -15.61 -4.53
N PHE A 347 5.45 -15.61 -3.20
CA PHE A 347 6.64 -15.66 -2.36
C PHE A 347 7.03 -17.12 -2.12
N THR A 348 8.20 -17.51 -2.59
CA THR A 348 8.65 -18.90 -2.61
C THR A 348 9.13 -19.44 -1.26
N GLY A 349 9.25 -18.58 -0.25
CA GLY A 349 9.74 -18.98 1.08
C GLY A 349 11.20 -19.45 1.11
N ARG A 350 11.93 -19.40 0.00
CA ARG A 350 13.36 -19.77 -0.10
C ARG A 350 14.24 -18.73 0.61
N LEU A 351 14.18 -18.74 1.93
CA LEU A 351 14.89 -17.81 2.80
C LEU A 351 16.30 -18.30 3.17
N LYS A 352 16.66 -19.58 2.90
CA LYS A 352 18.03 -20.12 3.03
C LYS A 352 18.34 -21.28 2.08
N ASN A 353 19.50 -21.20 1.42
CA ASN A 353 20.56 -22.22 1.25
C ASN A 353 21.31 -22.04 -0.07
N ARG A 354 22.28 -21.12 -0.07
CA ARG A 354 23.69 -21.31 -0.48
C ARG A 354 24.46 -20.08 0.03
#